data_AF-A0A819JF22-F1
#
_entry.id   AF-A0A819JF22-F1
#
_cell.length_a   1.000
_cell.length_b   1.000
_cell.length_c   1.000
_cell.angle_alpha   90.00
_cell.angle_beta   90.00
_cell.angle_gamma   90.00
#
_symmetry.space_group_name_H-M   'P 1'
#
loop_
_entity.id
_entity.type
_entity.pdbx_description
1 polymer ?
#
loop_
_entity_poly.entity_id
_entity_poly.type
_entity_poly.pdbx_seq_one_letter_code
_entity_poly.pdbx_strand_id
1 'polypeptide(L)'
;MFLRDELHSCSSVCQNGGECTGPTTCTCATGWSGDKCTLAVCTNSCQNNGTCTAPDNCTCATGWTNSTCETATCTNACQNGGNCTAPDTCTCVAGWSGAMCSIGERRRQQLQQPQQQQIQKQLQPQQQQPQRRRLQAQQRRRRQQPQPQLQQRQRQPQQRQQKPQQRRQHQQQIVSEMSDYL
;
A
#
# COMPACT_ATOMS: atom_id res chain seq x y z
N MET A 1 -3.93 -78.79 49.49
CA MET A 1 -4.25 -78.00 48.28
C MET A 1 -3.88 -76.56 48.58
N PHE A 2 -3.02 -75.98 47.75
CA PHE A 2 -2.33 -74.72 47.98
C PHE A 2 -3.30 -73.52 48.03
N LEU A 3 -2.91 -72.53 48.82
CA LEU A 3 -3.66 -71.35 49.25
C LEU A 3 -4.18 -70.52 48.07
N ARG A 4 -5.45 -70.11 48.13
CA ARG A 4 -6.10 -69.16 47.22
C ARG A 4 -5.77 -67.71 47.60
N ASP A 5 -4.49 -67.37 47.60
CA ASP A 5 -4.03 -65.98 47.65
C ASP A 5 -3.24 -65.66 46.37
N GLU A 6 -3.92 -65.73 45.21
CA GLU A 6 -3.48 -64.93 44.07
C GLU A 6 -3.95 -63.51 44.32
N LEU A 7 -3.16 -62.84 45.17
CA LEU A 7 -3.07 -61.40 45.26
C LEU A 7 -3.09 -60.90 43.82
N HIS A 8 -4.23 -60.36 43.37
CA HIS A 8 -4.33 -59.65 42.10
C HIS A 8 -3.53 -58.35 42.26
N SER A 9 -2.21 -58.51 42.29
CA SER A 9 -1.23 -57.46 42.23
C SER A 9 -1.36 -56.87 40.84
N CYS A 10 -1.91 -55.67 40.76
CA CYS A 10 -1.83 -54.89 39.54
C CYS A 10 -0.35 -54.63 39.27
N SER A 11 0.24 -55.31 38.28
CA SER A 11 1.63 -55.05 37.94
C SER A 11 1.80 -53.65 37.33
N SER A 12 0.71 -53.10 36.79
CA SER A 12 0.60 -51.73 36.30
C SER A 12 -0.07 -50.83 37.34
N VAL A 13 0.58 -49.73 37.72
CA VAL A 13 -0.05 -48.70 38.56
C VAL A 13 -1.07 -47.92 37.72
N CYS A 14 -2.35 -48.06 38.04
CA CYS A 14 -3.43 -47.24 37.48
C CYS A 14 -3.41 -45.86 38.12
N GLN A 15 -3.46 -44.79 37.31
CA GLN A 15 -3.41 -43.41 37.78
C GLN A 15 -4.78 -42.72 37.65
N ASN A 16 -4.88 -41.51 38.21
CA ASN A 16 -6.02 -40.60 38.03
C ASN A 16 -7.40 -41.23 38.34
N GLY A 17 -7.48 -42.05 39.39
CA GLY A 17 -8.71 -42.72 39.80
C GLY A 17 -9.07 -43.95 38.96
N GLY A 18 -8.15 -44.46 38.14
CA GLY A 18 -8.33 -45.72 37.44
C GLY A 18 -8.34 -46.93 38.41
N GLU A 19 -9.21 -47.88 38.15
CA GLU A 19 -9.36 -49.10 38.93
C GLU A 19 -8.66 -50.28 38.27
N CYS A 20 -7.94 -51.06 39.06
CA CYS A 20 -7.33 -52.29 38.56
C CYS A 20 -8.38 -53.38 38.41
N THR A 21 -8.58 -53.86 37.18
CA THR A 21 -9.61 -54.86 36.85
C THR A 21 -9.01 -56.17 36.32
N GLY A 22 -7.69 -56.21 36.12
CA GLY A 22 -6.94 -57.40 35.76
C GLY A 22 -5.44 -57.20 36.03
N PRO A 23 -4.60 -58.24 35.89
CA PRO A 23 -3.18 -58.18 36.27
C PRO A 23 -2.39 -57.02 35.65
N THR A 24 -2.74 -56.63 34.42
CA THR A 24 -2.11 -55.54 33.66
C THR A 24 -3.14 -54.55 33.10
N THR A 25 -4.37 -54.55 33.63
CA THR A 25 -5.51 -53.85 33.01
C THR A 25 -6.14 -52.85 33.97
N CYS A 26 -6.14 -51.58 33.54
CA CYS A 26 -6.80 -50.50 34.24
C CYS A 26 -8.10 -50.11 33.54
N THR A 27 -9.18 -49.98 34.31
CA THR A 27 -10.40 -49.29 33.87
C THR A 27 -10.31 -47.84 34.30
N CYS A 28 -10.36 -46.91 33.34
CA CYS A 28 -10.11 -45.50 33.61
C CYS A 28 -11.36 -44.75 34.06
N ALA A 29 -11.18 -43.80 34.97
CA ALA A 29 -12.20 -42.83 35.32
C ALA A 29 -12.58 -41.96 34.11
N THR A 30 -13.77 -41.36 34.15
CA THR A 30 -14.27 -40.46 33.10
C THR A 30 -13.25 -39.38 32.77
N GLY A 31 -12.97 -39.20 31.48
CA GLY A 31 -12.01 -38.20 31.00
C GLY A 31 -10.56 -38.66 30.97
N TRP A 32 -10.26 -39.92 31.28
CA TRP A 32 -8.92 -40.52 31.19
C TRP A 32 -8.90 -41.75 30.29
N SER A 33 -7.74 -42.03 29.70
CA SER A 33 -7.52 -43.11 28.75
C SER A 33 -6.08 -43.64 28.79
N GLY A 34 -5.83 -44.67 27.98
CA GLY A 34 -4.55 -45.38 27.91
C GLY A 34 -4.40 -46.46 28.98
N ASP A 35 -3.44 -47.35 28.78
CA ASP A 35 -3.29 -48.59 29.57
C ASP A 35 -3.11 -48.37 31.08
N LYS A 36 -2.63 -47.19 31.47
CA LYS A 36 -2.40 -46.78 32.88
C LYS A 36 -3.28 -45.61 33.31
N CYS A 37 -4.25 -45.20 32.49
CA CYS A 37 -5.12 -44.04 32.73
C CYS A 37 -4.36 -42.71 32.91
N THR A 38 -3.26 -42.55 32.18
CA THR A 38 -2.39 -41.35 32.22
C THR A 38 -2.70 -40.35 31.11
N LEU A 39 -3.46 -40.75 30.09
CA LEU A 39 -3.79 -39.88 28.95
C LEU A 39 -5.11 -39.18 29.22
N ALA A 40 -5.08 -37.87 29.41
CA ALA A 40 -6.29 -37.07 29.54
C ALA A 40 -7.08 -37.05 28.23
N VAL A 41 -8.40 -37.04 28.34
CA VAL A 41 -9.35 -36.95 27.23
C VAL A 41 -10.01 -35.58 27.30
N CYS A 42 -9.87 -34.80 26.23
CA CYS A 42 -10.55 -33.53 26.07
C CYS A 42 -11.64 -33.69 25.01
N THR A 43 -12.89 -33.38 25.38
CA THR A 43 -14.07 -33.48 24.51
C THR A 43 -13.92 -32.55 23.30
N ASN A 44 -13.43 -31.34 23.55
CA ASN A 44 -12.99 -30.42 22.50
C ASN A 44 -11.48 -30.54 22.34
N SER A 45 -11.01 -30.69 21.09
CA SER A 45 -9.58 -30.73 20.82
C SER A 45 -8.91 -29.41 21.19
N CYS A 46 -7.78 -29.48 21.89
CA CYS A 46 -6.96 -28.32 22.16
C CYS A 46 -6.40 -27.77 20.84
N GLN A 47 -6.76 -26.53 20.51
CA GLN A 47 -6.34 -25.87 19.28
C GLN A 47 -4.94 -25.25 19.43
N ASN A 48 -4.39 -24.76 18.32
CA ASN A 48 -3.18 -23.93 18.28
C ASN A 48 -2.00 -24.49 19.08
N ASN A 49 -1.77 -25.80 18.95
CA ASN A 49 -0.68 -26.52 19.62
C ASN A 49 -0.80 -26.55 21.15
N GLY A 50 -2.02 -26.46 21.68
CA GLY A 50 -2.34 -26.76 23.07
C GLY A 50 -2.31 -28.26 23.37
N THR A 51 -2.04 -28.59 24.63
CA THR A 51 -1.93 -29.98 25.11
C THR A 51 -3.04 -30.27 26.11
N CYS A 52 -3.75 -31.39 25.92
CA CYS A 52 -4.72 -31.88 26.89
C CYS A 52 -3.96 -32.46 28.10
N THR A 53 -4.01 -31.78 29.24
CA THR A 53 -3.24 -32.16 30.45
C THR A 53 -4.13 -32.72 31.55
N ALA A 54 -5.42 -32.41 31.53
CA ALA A 54 -6.45 -33.00 32.37
C ALA A 54 -7.79 -33.05 31.61
N PRO A 55 -8.79 -33.82 32.08
CA PRO A 55 -10.09 -33.90 31.43
C PRO A 55 -10.65 -32.51 31.11
N ASP A 56 -10.95 -32.27 29.84
CA ASP A 56 -11.45 -30.99 29.30
C ASP A 56 -10.60 -29.75 29.67
N ASN A 57 -9.32 -29.95 29.99
CA ASN A 57 -8.39 -28.89 30.35
C ASN A 57 -7.19 -28.88 29.39
N CYS A 58 -7.09 -27.80 28.62
CA CYS A 58 -5.99 -27.56 27.72
C CYS A 58 -4.96 -26.61 28.34
N THR A 59 -3.70 -27.05 28.37
CA THR A 59 -2.56 -26.16 28.56
C THR A 59 -2.20 -25.53 27.22
N CYS A 60 -2.38 -24.22 27.11
CA CYS A 60 -2.19 -23.50 25.85
C CYS A 60 -0.74 -23.13 25.58
N ALA A 61 -0.41 -23.09 24.28
CA ALA A 61 0.85 -22.51 23.83
C ALA A 61 0.90 -20.99 24.12
N THR A 62 2.11 -20.44 24.18
CA THR A 62 2.32 -19.01 24.45
C THR A 62 1.52 -18.15 23.48
N GLY A 63 0.77 -17.19 24.03
CA GLY A 63 -0.06 -16.27 23.25
C GLY A 63 -1.46 -16.80 22.93
N TRP A 64 -1.87 -17.95 23.46
CA TRP A 64 -3.23 -18.48 23.35
C TRP A 64 -3.86 -18.64 24.73
N THR A 65 -5.19 -18.51 24.80
CA THR A 65 -5.97 -18.57 26.03
C THR A 65 -7.32 -19.25 25.79
N ASN A 66 -8.13 -19.35 26.85
CA ASN A 66 -9.38 -20.10 26.98
C ASN A 66 -9.18 -21.62 27.18
N SER A 67 -10.26 -22.34 27.47
CA SER A 67 -10.24 -23.78 27.77
C SER A 67 -9.87 -24.69 26.59
N THR A 68 -9.90 -24.16 25.36
CA THR A 68 -9.61 -24.88 24.10
C THR A 68 -8.42 -24.31 23.34
N CYS A 69 -7.76 -23.28 23.89
CA CYS A 69 -6.64 -22.56 23.26
C CYS A 69 -6.99 -21.90 21.92
N GLU A 70 -8.26 -21.54 21.70
CA GLU A 70 -8.72 -20.90 20.47
C GLU A 70 -8.50 -19.39 20.46
N THR A 71 -8.53 -18.73 21.63
CA THR A 71 -8.46 -17.27 21.69
C THR A 71 -7.01 -16.81 21.68
N ALA A 72 -6.64 -16.01 20.68
CA ALA A 72 -5.33 -15.37 20.62
C ALA A 72 -5.20 -14.24 21.64
N THR A 73 -4.01 -14.07 22.19
CA THR A 73 -3.64 -12.98 23.08
C THR A 73 -2.74 -12.01 22.33
N CYS A 74 -3.12 -10.74 22.33
CA CYS A 74 -2.30 -9.66 21.81
C CYS A 74 -1.86 -8.77 22.98
N THR A 75 -0.55 -8.58 23.14
CA THR A 75 0.04 -7.72 24.18
C THR A 75 -0.45 -6.29 24.04
N ASN A 76 -0.59 -5.83 22.79
CA ASN A 76 -1.19 -4.54 22.46
C ASN A 76 -2.53 -4.77 21.76
N ALA A 77 -3.55 -4.04 22.18
CA ALA A 77 -4.87 -4.14 21.58
C ALA A 77 -4.84 -3.70 20.11
N CYS A 78 -5.52 -4.47 19.25
CA CYS A 78 -5.79 -4.11 17.88
C CYS A 78 -6.73 -2.89 17.85
N GLN A 79 -6.31 -1.81 17.21
CA GLN A 79 -7.07 -0.55 17.18
C GLN A 79 -8.06 -0.51 16.01
N ASN A 80 -8.95 0.48 16.03
CA ASN A 80 -9.83 0.83 14.91
C ASN A 80 -10.67 -0.34 14.37
N GLY A 81 -11.13 -1.22 15.27
CA GLY A 81 -11.94 -2.40 14.93
C GLY A 81 -11.15 -3.57 14.37
N GLY A 82 -9.81 -3.56 14.45
CA GLY A 82 -9.00 -4.73 14.15
C GLY A 82 -9.23 -5.87 15.15
N ASN A 83 -9.04 -7.11 14.70
CA ASN A 83 -9.21 -8.31 15.53
C ASN A 83 -7.88 -9.02 15.78
N CYS A 84 -7.68 -9.51 17.01
CA CYS A 84 -6.52 -10.33 17.35
C CYS A 84 -6.76 -11.76 16.87
N THR A 85 -6.09 -12.17 15.79
CA THR A 85 -6.33 -13.46 15.12
C THR A 85 -5.25 -14.50 15.39
N ALA A 86 -4.08 -14.05 15.86
CA ALA A 86 -2.97 -14.88 16.30
C ALA A 86 -2.13 -14.07 17.32
N PRO A 87 -1.21 -14.71 18.07
CA PRO A 87 -0.37 -14.02 19.03
C PRO A 87 0.27 -12.76 18.43
N ASP A 88 0.02 -11.62 19.07
CA ASP A 88 0.48 -10.28 18.64
C ASP A 88 0.22 -9.93 17.15
N THR A 89 -0.80 -10.57 16.54
CA THR A 89 -1.13 -10.41 15.13
C THR A 89 -2.55 -9.88 14.99
N CYS A 90 -2.64 -8.65 14.51
CA CYS A 90 -3.92 -7.99 14.24
C CYS A 90 -4.33 -8.10 12.77
N THR A 91 -5.54 -8.60 12.53
CA THR A 91 -6.20 -8.47 11.23
C THR A 91 -6.99 -7.16 11.20
N CYS A 92 -6.63 -6.27 10.28
CA CYS A 92 -7.21 -4.93 10.20
C CYS A 92 -8.43 -4.87 9.28
N VAL A 93 -9.40 -4.03 9.64
CA VAL A 93 -10.51 -3.67 8.76
C VAL A 93 -10.03 -2.80 7.60
N ALA A 94 -10.83 -2.73 6.53
CA ALA A 94 -10.51 -1.93 5.35
C ALA A 94 -10.19 -0.47 5.70
N GLY A 95 -9.16 0.07 5.06
CA GLY A 95 -8.67 1.44 5.30
C GLY A 95 -7.71 1.58 6.49
N TRP A 96 -7.43 0.52 7.25
CA TRP A 96 -6.44 0.52 8.34
C TRP A 96 -5.30 -0.47 8.08
N SER A 97 -4.14 -0.19 8.67
CA SER A 97 -2.92 -0.98 8.48
C SER A 97 -1.92 -0.80 9.61
N GLY A 98 -0.82 -1.54 9.56
CA GLY A 98 0.21 -1.60 10.60
C GLY A 98 -0.06 -2.69 11.62
N ALA A 99 0.94 -3.02 12.44
CA ALA A 99 0.90 -4.15 13.38
C ALA A 99 -0.28 -4.10 14.37
N MET A 100 -0.74 -2.90 14.73
CA MET A 100 -1.85 -2.67 15.67
C MET A 100 -3.06 -2.01 14.99
N CYS A 101 -3.13 -2.02 13.65
CA CYS A 101 -4.19 -1.36 12.88
C CYS A 101 -4.35 0.15 13.17
N SER A 102 -3.25 0.83 13.50
CA SER A 102 -3.23 2.25 13.89
C SER A 102 -2.94 3.21 12.74
N ILE A 103 -2.62 2.70 11.55
CA ILE A 103 -2.30 3.52 10.36
C ILE A 103 -3.49 3.54 9.42
N GLY A 104 -4.29 4.60 9.50
CA GLY A 104 -5.40 4.84 8.58
C GLY A 104 -4.92 5.25 7.19
N GLU A 105 -5.75 5.01 6.17
CA GLU A 105 -5.40 5.19 4.76
C GLU A 105 -4.94 6.62 4.42
N ARG A 106 -5.58 7.66 4.98
CA ARG A 106 -5.14 9.06 4.82
C ARG A 106 -3.70 9.27 5.33
N ARG A 107 -3.38 8.70 6.48
CA ARG A 107 -2.03 8.76 7.07
C ARG A 107 -1.04 7.93 6.27
N ARG A 108 -1.45 6.75 5.80
CA ARG A 108 -0.64 5.88 4.92
C ARG A 108 -0.28 6.59 3.61
N GLN A 109 -1.25 7.24 2.97
CA GLN A 109 -1.02 8.05 1.77
C GLN A 109 -0.03 9.18 2.05
N GLN A 110 -0.15 9.89 3.17
CA GLN A 110 0.82 10.93 3.56
C GLN A 110 2.24 10.37 3.79
N LEU A 111 2.37 9.15 4.34
CA LEU A 111 3.66 8.48 4.50
C LEU A 111 4.24 7.98 3.16
N GLN A 112 3.40 7.66 2.18
CA GLN A 112 3.79 7.21 0.83
C GLN A 112 3.95 8.36 -0.17
N GLN A 113 3.40 9.54 0.11
CA GLN A 113 3.52 10.75 -0.72
C GLN A 113 4.97 11.15 -1.06
N PRO A 114 5.97 11.04 -0.15
CA PRO A 114 7.35 11.34 -0.49
C PRO A 114 7.88 10.46 -1.63
N GLN A 115 7.57 9.15 -1.63
CA GLN A 115 7.99 8.22 -2.68
C GLN A 115 7.27 8.49 -4.00
N GLN A 116 5.96 8.75 -3.98
CA GLN A 116 5.20 9.06 -5.21
C GLN A 116 5.64 10.40 -5.84
N GLN A 117 5.94 11.42 -5.03
CA GLN A 117 6.46 12.69 -5.52
C GLN A 117 7.86 12.54 -6.13
N GLN A 118 8.72 11.68 -5.55
CA GLN A 118 10.03 11.39 -6.12
C GLN A 118 9.92 10.69 -7.49
N ILE A 119 9.04 9.70 -7.62
CA ILE A 119 8.79 9.01 -8.90
C ILE A 119 8.22 9.98 -9.95
N GLN A 120 7.27 10.85 -9.57
CA GLN A 120 6.75 11.88 -10.47
C GLN A 120 7.82 12.89 -10.88
N LYS A 121 8.68 13.35 -9.96
CA LYS A 121 9.81 14.24 -10.28
C LYS A 121 10.83 13.58 -11.21
N GLN A 122 10.96 12.25 -11.18
CA GLN A 122 11.81 11.50 -12.12
C GLN A 122 11.18 11.32 -13.51
N LEU A 123 9.83 11.28 -13.60
CA LEU A 123 9.09 11.20 -14.87
C LEU A 123 8.87 12.56 -15.56
N GLN A 124 8.80 13.65 -14.78
CA GLN A 124 8.60 15.02 -15.29
C GLN A 124 9.65 15.50 -16.32
N PRO A 125 10.96 15.21 -16.19
CA PRO A 125 11.97 15.58 -17.18
C PRO A 125 11.66 15.04 -18.58
N GLN A 126 11.06 13.85 -18.70
CA GLN A 126 10.76 13.22 -19.99
C GLN A 126 9.59 13.91 -20.71
N GLN A 127 8.58 14.38 -19.97
CA GLN A 127 7.41 15.06 -20.56
C GLN A 127 7.67 16.52 -20.93
N GLN A 128 8.57 17.21 -20.23
CA GLN A 128 8.90 18.63 -20.49
C GLN A 128 10.01 18.82 -21.53
N GLN A 129 10.79 17.78 -21.86
CA GLN A 129 11.85 17.85 -22.86
C GLN A 129 11.38 18.32 -24.26
N PRO A 130 10.25 17.81 -24.82
CA PRO A 130 9.76 18.27 -26.12
C PRO A 130 9.37 19.75 -26.11
N GLN A 131 8.73 20.23 -25.04
CA GLN A 131 8.32 21.63 -24.90
C GLN A 131 9.52 22.57 -24.75
N ARG A 132 10.51 22.20 -23.92
CA ARG A 132 11.77 22.96 -23.78
C ARG A 132 12.54 23.04 -25.09
N ARG A 133 12.62 21.94 -25.85
CA ARG A 133 13.26 21.92 -27.18
C ARG A 133 12.53 22.84 -28.17
N ARG A 134 11.20 22.84 -28.17
CA ARG A 134 10.39 23.76 -29.01
C ARG A 134 10.63 25.23 -28.65
N LEU A 135 10.61 25.57 -27.36
CA LEU A 135 10.88 26.94 -26.89
C LEU A 135 12.30 27.40 -27.25
N GLN A 136 13.30 26.55 -27.04
CA GLN A 136 14.68 26.85 -27.44
C GLN A 136 14.83 27.02 -28.95
N ALA A 137 14.17 26.19 -29.76
CA ALA A 137 14.14 26.33 -31.21
C ALA A 137 13.45 27.63 -31.65
N GLN A 138 12.34 28.02 -31.01
CA GLN A 138 11.66 29.30 -31.26
C GLN A 138 12.54 30.51 -30.90
N GLN A 139 13.25 30.44 -29.77
CA GLN A 139 14.18 31.51 -29.36
C GLN A 139 15.38 31.61 -30.32
N ARG A 140 15.95 30.48 -30.75
CA ARG A 140 17.01 30.47 -31.78
C ARG A 140 16.52 31.08 -33.10
N ARG A 141 15.31 30.73 -33.54
CA ARG A 141 14.67 31.33 -34.72
C ARG A 141 14.47 32.85 -34.56
N ARG A 142 14.02 33.32 -33.39
CA ARG A 142 13.88 34.76 -33.11
C ARG A 142 15.24 35.49 -33.11
N ARG A 143 16.30 34.87 -32.59
CA ARG A 143 17.66 35.46 -32.61
C ARG A 143 18.28 35.51 -34.01
N GLN A 144 17.89 34.60 -34.90
CA GLN A 144 18.39 34.52 -36.28
C GLN A 144 17.50 35.26 -37.29
N GLN A 145 16.37 35.84 -36.88
CA GLN A 145 15.58 36.69 -37.76
C GLN A 145 16.37 37.98 -38.06
N PRO A 146 16.73 38.24 -39.33
CA PRO A 146 17.30 39.54 -39.70
C PRO A 146 16.22 40.60 -39.50
N GLN A 147 16.49 41.69 -38.78
CA GLN A 147 15.52 42.77 -38.52
C GLN A 147 15.07 43.44 -39.85
N PRO A 148 13.87 43.17 -40.43
CA PRO A 148 13.44 43.85 -41.66
C PRO A 148 12.57 45.08 -41.34
N GLN A 149 12.19 45.28 -40.07
CA GLN A 149 11.09 46.19 -39.70
C GLN A 149 11.54 47.61 -39.30
N LEU A 150 12.82 47.85 -39.02
CA LEU A 150 13.33 49.21 -38.80
C LEU A 150 13.59 49.98 -40.11
N GLN A 151 13.93 49.29 -41.20
CA GLN A 151 14.20 49.95 -42.48
C GLN A 151 12.93 50.31 -43.28
N GLN A 152 11.84 49.55 -43.15
CA GLN A 152 10.59 49.84 -43.86
C GLN A 152 9.86 51.09 -43.31
N ARG A 153 10.02 51.41 -42.02
CA ARG A 153 9.46 52.63 -41.41
C ARG A 153 10.16 53.93 -41.86
N GLN A 154 11.41 53.85 -42.31
CA GLN A 154 12.18 55.01 -42.77
C GLN A 154 11.97 55.36 -44.26
N ARG A 155 11.40 54.45 -45.07
CA ARG A 155 11.12 54.70 -46.51
C ARG A 155 9.77 55.38 -46.79
N GLN A 156 8.82 55.31 -45.87
CA GLN A 156 7.49 55.91 -46.04
C GLN A 156 7.46 57.46 -46.10
N PRO A 157 8.32 58.21 -45.41
CA PRO A 157 8.33 59.68 -45.49
C PRO A 157 8.76 60.22 -46.87
N GLN A 158 9.73 59.58 -47.53
CA GLN A 158 10.27 60.05 -48.81
C GLN A 158 9.27 59.88 -49.97
N GLN A 159 8.49 58.79 -49.99
CA GLN A 159 7.47 58.57 -51.02
C GLN A 159 6.24 59.49 -50.88
N ARG A 160 5.94 59.97 -49.66
CA ARG A 160 4.86 60.96 -49.45
C ARG A 160 5.22 62.36 -49.94
N GLN A 161 6.50 62.73 -49.97
CA GLN A 161 6.96 64.06 -50.39
C GLN A 161 7.11 64.21 -51.92
N GLN A 162 7.31 63.12 -52.66
CA GLN A 162 7.50 63.16 -54.12
C GLN A 162 6.18 63.25 -54.92
N LYS A 163 5.05 62.79 -54.36
CA LYS A 163 3.74 62.78 -55.00
C LYS A 163 3.19 64.18 -55.37
N PRO A 164 3.32 65.21 -54.51
CA PRO A 164 2.92 66.58 -54.84
C PRO A 164 3.80 67.24 -55.92
N GLN A 165 5.11 66.95 -55.94
CA GLN A 165 6.04 67.48 -56.95
C GLN A 165 5.75 66.90 -58.34
N GLN A 166 5.51 65.59 -58.43
CA GLN A 166 5.12 64.94 -59.70
C GLN A 166 3.77 65.46 -60.22
N ARG A 167 2.81 65.73 -59.33
CA ARG A 167 1.54 66.38 -59.71
C ARG A 167 1.74 67.80 -60.26
N ARG A 168 2.63 68.60 -59.66
CA ARG A 168 2.94 69.95 -60.18
C ARG A 168 3.64 69.91 -61.53
N GLN A 169 4.59 69.00 -61.73
CA GLN A 169 5.28 68.84 -63.02
C GLN A 169 4.30 68.40 -64.10
N HIS A 170 3.41 67.44 -63.80
CA HIS A 170 2.38 67.01 -64.74
C HIS A 170 1.40 68.15 -65.09
N GLN A 171 1.01 68.95 -64.09
CA GLN A 171 0.12 70.10 -64.30
C GLN A 171 0.79 71.23 -65.10
N GLN A 172 2.10 71.43 -64.94
CA GLN A 172 2.88 72.37 -65.77
C GLN A 172 3.02 71.88 -67.21
N GLN A 173 3.20 70.57 -67.42
CA GLN A 173 3.22 69.95 -68.75
C GLN A 173 1.88 70.13 -69.50
N ILE A 174 0.76 69.96 -68.79
CA ILE A 174 -0.58 70.18 -69.37
C ILE A 174 -0.79 71.65 -69.75
N VAL A 175 -0.30 72.60 -68.95
CA VAL A 175 -0.42 74.05 -69.24
C VAL A 175 0.47 74.47 -70.42
N SER A 176 1.67 73.89 -70.56
CA SER A 176 2.51 74.14 -71.73
C SER A 176 1.90 73.59 -73.01
N GLU A 177 1.35 72.37 -72.97
CA GLU A 177 0.67 71.76 -74.14
C GLU A 177 -0.59 72.53 -74.56
N MET A 178 -1.28 73.21 -73.63
CA MET A 178 -2.43 74.07 -73.96
C MET A 178 -2.05 75.46 -74.51
N SER A 179 -0.81 75.91 -74.34
CA SER A 179 -0.36 77.23 -74.80
C SER A 179 0.12 77.23 -76.27
N ASP A 180 0.37 76.05 -76.84
CA ASP A 180 0.74 75.86 -78.25
C ASP A 180 -0.48 75.86 -79.20
N TYR A 181 -1.71 76.01 -78.67
CA TYR A 181 -2.98 76.01 -79.42
C TYR A 181 -3.68 77.39 -79.49
N LEU A 182 -3.02 78.47 -79.05
CA LEU A 182 -3.45 79.88 -79.18
C LEU A 182 -2.42 80.68 -79.98
#